data_AF-A0A3R9VTT7-F1
#
_entry.id   AF-A0A3R9VTT7-F1
#
_cell.length_a   1.000
_cell.length_b   1.000
_cell.length_c   1.000
_cell.angle_alpha   90.00
_cell.angle_beta   90.00
_cell.angle_gamma   90.00
#
_symmetry.space_group_name_H-M   'P 1'
#
loop_
_entity.id
_entity.type
_entity.pdbx_description
1 polymer ?
#
loop_
_entity_poly.entity_id
_entity_poly.type
_entity_poly.pdbx_seq_one_letter_code
_entity_poly.pdbx_strand_id
1 'polypeptide(L)'
;MRLIADGATPIPRMVLVEDLETDDGYAFGPAEPFFLAVGDRIAFEGGRLVVVRVSGERLVPAGSWAARCRLRAGGSDRPTAVRVRTARD
;
A
#
# COMPACT_ATOMS: atom_id res chain seq x y z
N MET A 1 -8.00 7.49 2.59
CA MET A 1 -8.38 7.55 1.15
C MET A 1 -8.33 6.12 0.60
N ARG A 2 -8.93 5.79 -0.56
CA ARG A 2 -8.74 4.46 -1.20
C ARG A 2 -8.05 4.68 -2.53
N LEU A 3 -6.77 4.33 -2.64
CA LEU A 3 -6.10 4.28 -3.93
C LEU A 3 -6.47 2.94 -4.57
N ILE A 4 -7.03 3.00 -5.77
CA ILE A 4 -7.36 1.81 -6.55
C ILE A 4 -6.28 1.72 -7.61
N ALA A 5 -5.59 0.58 -7.67
CA ALA A 5 -4.60 0.30 -8.72
C ALA A 5 -5.32 -0.11 -10.02
N ASP A 6 -6.26 0.71 -10.48
CA ASP A 6 -7.05 0.52 -11.70
C ASP A 6 -6.45 1.24 -12.93
N GLY A 7 -5.36 1.99 -12.72
CA GLY A 7 -4.74 2.80 -13.76
C GLY A 7 -5.47 4.11 -14.08
N ALA A 8 -6.57 4.42 -13.38
CA ALA A 8 -7.42 5.59 -13.61
C ALA A 8 -7.49 6.55 -12.41
N THR A 9 -7.24 6.07 -11.19
CA THR A 9 -7.24 6.91 -9.99
C THR A 9 -6.05 7.88 -10.00
N PRO A 10 -6.26 9.22 -10.03
CA PRO A 10 -5.16 10.17 -9.99
C PRO A 10 -4.48 10.13 -8.62
N ILE A 11 -3.20 9.74 -8.59
CA ILE A 11 -2.39 9.77 -7.38
C ILE A 11 -1.98 11.24 -7.13
N PRO A 12 -2.24 11.82 -5.94
CA PRO A 12 -1.66 13.10 -5.55
C PRO A 12 -0.14 13.06 -5.70
N ARG A 13 0.51 14.19 -5.99
CA ARG A 13 1.98 14.24 -6.22
C ARG A 13 2.80 13.53 -5.14
N MET A 14 2.28 13.50 -3.91
CA MET A 14 2.83 12.78 -2.78
C MET A 14 1.72 12.37 -1.81
N VAL A 15 1.83 11.18 -1.19
CA VAL A 15 0.87 10.62 -0.25
C VAL A 15 1.60 10.13 0.99
N LEU A 16 1.17 10.56 2.18
CA LEU A 16 1.64 10.02 3.46
C LEU A 16 0.89 8.72 3.78
N VAL A 17 1.63 7.65 4.05
CA VAL A 17 1.10 6.29 4.30
C VAL A 17 1.18 5.97 5.78
N GLU A 18 0.02 5.74 6.41
CA GLU A 18 -0.09 5.26 7.79
C GLU A 18 -0.41 3.77 7.89
N ASP A 19 -1.18 3.24 6.94
CA ASP A 19 -1.36 1.81 6.76
C ASP A 19 -1.56 1.48 5.27
N LEU A 20 -1.22 0.24 4.93
CA LEU A 20 -1.31 -0.28 3.58
C LEU A 20 -2.09 -1.59 3.62
N GLU A 21 -3.27 -1.63 3.01
CA GLU A 21 -4.12 -2.83 3.00
C GLU A 21 -4.20 -3.43 1.60
N THR A 22 -3.88 -4.71 1.48
CA THR A 22 -4.04 -5.50 0.27
C THR A 22 -5.47 -5.99 0.14
N ASP A 23 -5.88 -6.33 -1.08
CA ASP A 23 -7.25 -6.78 -1.31
C ASP A 23 -7.55 -8.11 -0.63
N ASP A 24 -6.60 -9.05 -0.52
CA ASP A 24 -6.76 -10.31 0.21
C ASP A 24 -6.90 -10.14 1.75
N GLY A 25 -6.88 -8.90 2.24
CA GLY A 25 -7.22 -8.56 3.61
C GLY A 25 -6.00 -8.51 4.54
N TYR A 26 -4.78 -8.58 4.01
CA TYR A 26 -3.60 -8.28 4.81
C TYR A 26 -3.38 -6.77 4.89
N ALA A 27 -2.94 -6.30 6.05
CA ALA A 27 -2.56 -4.91 6.26
C ALA A 27 -1.13 -4.83 6.77
N PHE A 28 -0.35 -3.96 6.16
CA PHE A 28 0.96 -3.55 6.64
C PHE A 28 0.80 -2.26 7.44
N GLY A 29 1.16 -2.37 8.73
CA GLY A 29 1.37 -1.21 9.60
C GLY A 29 2.85 -0.85 9.59
N PRO A 30 3.28 0.24 8.92
CA PRO A 30 4.63 0.74 9.06
C PRO A 30 4.89 1.17 10.51
N ALA A 31 6.14 1.05 10.96
CA ALA A 31 6.55 1.50 12.30
C ALA A 31 6.45 3.03 12.43
N GLU A 32 6.65 3.75 11.33
CA GLU A 32 6.47 5.19 11.21
C GLU A 32 5.85 5.53 9.85
N PRO A 33 5.01 6.58 9.75
CA PRO A 33 4.46 7.01 8.47
C PRO A 33 5.54 7.31 7.43
N PHE A 34 5.30 7.01 6.16
CA PHE A 34 6.25 7.27 5.07
C PHE A 34 5.56 7.83 3.83
N PHE A 35 6.33 8.52 2.97
CA PHE A 35 5.79 9.10 1.75
C PHE A 35 5.95 8.17 0.55
N LEU A 36 4.89 8.11 -0.26
CA LEU A 36 4.90 7.62 -1.63
C LEU A 36 4.74 8.80 -2.58
N ALA A 37 5.56 8.87 -3.61
CA ALA A 37 5.50 9.87 -4.66
C ALA A 37 5.03 9.25 -5.98
N VAL A 38 4.61 10.12 -6.91
CA VAL A 38 4.26 9.69 -8.27
C VAL A 38 5.43 8.96 -8.92
N GLY A 39 5.17 7.76 -9.44
CA GLY A 39 6.14 6.92 -10.13
C GLY A 39 6.86 5.91 -9.22
N ASP A 40 6.68 6.00 -7.89
CA ASP A 40 7.14 4.95 -6.99
C ASP A 40 6.39 3.64 -7.26
N ARG A 41 7.10 2.52 -7.13
CA ARG A 41 6.55 1.17 -7.30
C ARG A 41 6.61 0.43 -5.98
N ILE A 42 5.52 -0.22 -5.62
CA ILE A 42 5.44 -1.02 -4.40
C ILE A 42 5.58 -2.50 -4.78
N ALA A 43 6.42 -3.23 -4.06
CA ALA A 43 6.59 -4.66 -4.18
C ALA A 43 6.54 -5.34 -2.81
N PHE A 44 6.21 -6.62 -2.82
CA PHE A 44 6.23 -7.49 -1.65
C PHE A 44 7.32 -8.53 -1.85
N GLU A 45 8.40 -8.44 -1.06
CA GLU A 45 9.58 -9.30 -1.22
C GLU A 45 9.95 -9.90 0.15
N GLY A 46 9.93 -11.24 0.25
CA GLY A 46 10.34 -11.93 1.48
C GLY A 46 9.58 -11.49 2.74
N GLY A 47 8.28 -11.17 2.61
CA GLY A 47 7.44 -10.68 3.72
C GLY A 47 7.66 -9.21 4.08
N ARG A 48 8.43 -8.46 3.29
CA ARG A 48 8.68 -7.03 3.51
C ARG A 48 7.99 -6.19 2.45
N LEU A 49 7.58 -4.99 2.86
CA LEU A 49 7.18 -3.95 1.92
C LEU A 49 8.45 -3.33 1.31
N VAL A 50 8.51 -3.24 -0.01
CA VAL A 50 9.58 -2.58 -0.74
C VAL A 50 8.99 -1.47 -1.59
N VAL A 51 9.57 -0.29 -1.49
CA VAL A 51 9.24 0.86 -2.35
C VAL A 51 10.45 1.13 -3.23
N VAL A 52 10.27 0.98 -4.55
CA VAL A 52 11.28 1.35 -5.55
C VAL A 52 10.94 2.75 -6.04
N ARG A 53 11.81 3.70 -5.74
CA ARG A 53 11.68 5.09 -6.18
C ARG A 53 11.89 5.20 -7.69
N VAL A 54 11.40 6.28 -8.28
CA VAL A 54 11.68 6.62 -9.69
C VAL A 54 13.19 6.69 -9.98
N SER A 55 13.99 7.13 -9.00
CA SER A 55 15.46 7.16 -9.09
C SER A 55 16.10 5.77 -9.14
N GLY A 56 15.34 4.70 -8.90
CA GLY A 56 15.84 3.33 -8.71
C GLY A 56 16.24 3.02 -7.27
N GLU A 57 16.23 4.01 -6.37
CA GLU A 57 16.48 3.79 -4.94
C GLU A 57 15.44 2.83 -4.35
N ARG A 58 15.89 1.92 -3.48
CA ARG A 58 15.03 0.95 -2.79
C ARG A 58 14.90 1.34 -1.33
N LEU A 59 13.68 1.69 -0.93
CA LEU A 59 13.31 1.89 0.46
C LEU A 59 12.59 0.63 0.97
N VAL A 60 12.94 0.19 2.17
CA VAL A 60 12.26 -0.92 2.86
C VAL A 60 11.71 -0.38 4.18
N PRO A 61 10.45 0.11 4.21
CA PRO A 61 9.85 0.61 5.44
C PRO A 61 9.83 -0.48 6.52
N ALA A 62 10.25 -0.12 7.74
CA ALA A 62 10.05 -0.98 8.89
C ALA A 62 8.55 -1.08 9.20
N GLY A 63 8.09 -2.26 9.63
CA GLY A 63 6.69 -2.47 9.95
C GLY A 63 6.34 -3.95 10.05
N SER A 64 5.06 -4.23 10.24
CA SER A 64 4.54 -5.58 10.39
C SER A 64 3.27 -5.81 9.58
N TRP A 65 3.11 -7.06 9.12
CA TRP A 65 1.90 -7.53 8.47
C TRP A 65 0.94 -8.16 9.48
N ALA A 66 -0.34 -7.85 9.36
CA ALA A 66 -1.40 -8.50 10.10
C ALA A 66 -2.57 -8.83 9.17
N ALA A 67 -3.18 -10.00 9.35
CA ALA A 67 -4.44 -10.31 8.69
C ALA A 67 -5.56 -9.46 9.30
N ARG A 68 -6.25 -8.67 8.47
CA ARG A 68 -7.52 -8.04 8.84
C ARG A 68 -8.64 -8.91 8.32
N CYS A 69 -9.20 -9.72 9.20
CA CYS A 69 -10.39 -10.51 8.90
C CYS A 69 -11.55 -9.57 8.51
N ARG A 70 -11.81 -9.45 7.20
CA ARG A 70 -13.06 -8.89 6.70
C ARG A 70 -14.03 -10.07 6.50
N LEU A 71 -15.22 -9.97 7.07
CA LEU A 71 -16.34 -10.86 6.71
C LEU A 71 -16.60 -10.71 5.21
N ARG A 72 -16.11 -11.63 4.37
CA ARG A 72 -16.33 -11.58 2.92
C ARG A 72 -17.57 -12.39 2.55
N ALA A 73 -18.57 -11.72 1.96
CA ALA A 73 -19.47 -12.36 1.01
C ALA A 73 -18.68 -12.62 -0.30
N GLY A 74 -18.87 -13.78 -0.92
CA GLY A 74 -17.94 -14.40 -1.87
C GLY A 74 -17.67 -13.63 -3.18
N GLY A 75 -16.61 -14.05 -3.89
CA GLY A 75 -16.33 -13.64 -5.27
C GLY A 75 -14.84 -13.56 -5.62
N SER A 76 -14.46 -14.26 -6.68
CA SER A 76 -13.10 -14.53 -7.18
C SER A 76 -12.58 -13.45 -8.17
N ASP A 77 -11.27 -13.52 -8.42
CA ASP A 77 -10.47 -13.00 -9.55
C ASP A 77 -9.91 -11.56 -9.45
N ARG A 78 -8.63 -11.42 -9.85
CA ARG A 78 -7.66 -10.37 -9.44
C ARG A 78 -8.16 -8.92 -9.51
N PRO A 79 -7.86 -8.14 -8.46
CA PRO A 79 -7.09 -6.89 -8.63
C PRO A 79 -6.01 -6.68 -7.54
N THR A 80 -4.96 -5.91 -7.87
CA THR A 80 -3.84 -5.54 -6.98
C THR A 80 -4.08 -4.18 -6.33
N ALA A 81 -5.26 -3.92 -5.75
CA ALA A 81 -5.51 -2.62 -5.13
C ALA A 81 -4.90 -2.56 -3.73
N VAL A 82 -4.24 -1.43 -3.45
CA VAL A 82 -3.62 -1.12 -2.18
C VAL A 82 -4.37 0.04 -1.55
N ARG A 83 -5.06 -0.19 -0.44
CA ARG A 83 -5.71 0.90 0.30
C ARG A 83 -4.68 1.57 1.19
N VAL A 84 -4.56 2.89 1.06
CA VAL A 84 -3.66 3.71 1.85
C VAL A 84 -4.47 4.59 2.79
N ARG A 85 -4.33 4.41 4.11
CA ARG A 85 -4.76 5.45 5.04
C ARG A 85 -3.69 6.53 5.13
N THR A 86 -4.17 7.76 5.10
CA THR A 86 -3.39 8.98 5.20
C THR A 86 -3.78 9.65 6.51
N ALA A 87 -2.84 10.34 7.15
CA ALA A 87 -3.14 11.15 8.33
C ALA A 87 -4.34 12.08 8.08
N ARG A 88 -5.20 12.22 9.09
CA ARG A 88 -6.15 13.33 9.16
C ARG A 88 -5.39 14.57 9.61
N ASP A 89 -5.63 15.69 8.94
CA ASP A 89 -5.29 17.03 9.45
C ASP A 89 -5.93 17.30 10.83
#